data_AF-A0A6N7CJ48-F1
#
_entry.id   AF-A0A6N7CJ48-F1
#
_cell.length_a   1.000
_cell.length_b   1.000
_cell.length_c   1.000
_cell.angle_alpha   90.00
_cell.angle_beta   90.00
_cell.angle_gamma   90.00
#
_symmetry.space_group_name_H-M   'P 1'
#
loop_
_entity.id
_entity.type
_entity.pdbx_description
1 polymer ?
#
loop_
_entity_poly.entity_id
_entity_poly.type
_entity_poly.pdbx_seq_one_letter_code
_entity_poly.pdbx_strand_id
1 'polypeptide(L)'
;MMRAITRGIVIAGAAIGAALGGAGTCVAEPAVPSGTYQGTTTAPAGELIWKGKTFQGDTVVNNFVFGLTGLAGTTSQDGNGNTVIDYSPSGLGFLTDRISPNADGSYTGAVYVGGSQVGSFGLSR
;
A
#
# COMPACT_ATOMS: atom_id res chain seq x y z
N MET A 1 -67.50 -11.30 2.36
CA MET A 1 -66.67 -11.50 3.57
C MET A 1 -65.50 -10.52 3.53
N MET A 2 -65.23 -9.90 4.68
CA MET A 2 -64.04 -9.14 5.09
C MET A 2 -63.44 -8.07 4.15
N ARG A 3 -63.61 -6.80 4.54
CA ARG A 3 -62.75 -5.66 4.17
C ARG A 3 -61.34 -5.87 4.74
N ALA A 4 -60.32 -5.52 3.96
CA ALA A 4 -59.09 -4.94 4.50
C ALA A 4 -58.75 -3.68 3.70
N ILE A 5 -58.89 -2.54 4.38
CA ILE A 5 -58.46 -1.21 3.98
C ILE A 5 -56.99 -1.11 4.36
N THR A 6 -56.13 -0.61 3.47
CA THR A 6 -55.12 0.40 3.82
C THR A 6 -54.80 1.24 2.57
N ARG A 7 -55.26 2.49 2.63
CA ARG A 7 -54.81 3.66 1.87
C ARG A 7 -53.37 3.97 2.31
N GLY A 8 -52.43 4.53 1.54
CA GLY A 8 -52.45 5.20 0.26
C GLY A 8 -51.26 6.17 0.21
N ILE A 9 -50.93 6.64 -1.01
CA ILE A 9 -50.31 7.95 -1.36
C ILE A 9 -48.79 8.08 -1.08
N VAL A 10 -47.89 7.96 -2.09
CA VAL A 10 -47.41 8.96 -3.11
C VAL A 10 -46.65 10.11 -2.42
N ILE A 11 -45.39 10.45 -2.74
CA ILE A 11 -44.99 11.46 -3.75
C ILE A 11 -43.46 11.49 -3.92
N ALA A 12 -43.05 11.58 -5.20
CA ALA A 12 -41.93 12.25 -5.86
C ALA A 12 -40.50 12.32 -5.29
N GLY A 13 -39.57 12.10 -6.23
CA GLY A 13 -38.21 12.61 -6.18
C GLY A 13 -37.49 12.39 -7.51
N ALA A 14 -37.97 13.02 -8.59
CA ALA A 14 -37.16 13.17 -9.79
C ALA A 14 -36.05 14.18 -9.51
N ALA A 15 -34.79 13.75 -9.60
CA ALA A 15 -33.65 14.65 -9.74
C ALA A 15 -32.77 14.13 -10.87
N ILE A 16 -33.04 14.65 -12.06
CA ILE A 16 -32.07 14.72 -13.16
C ILE A 16 -31.02 15.73 -12.69
N GLY A 17 -29.80 15.24 -12.46
CA GLY A 17 -28.63 16.07 -12.17
C GLY A 17 -27.50 15.66 -13.10
N ALA A 18 -27.39 16.33 -14.24
CA ALA A 18 -26.21 16.27 -15.07
C ALA A 18 -25.03 16.89 -14.31
N ALA A 19 -23.99 16.10 -14.09
CA ALA A 19 -22.66 16.62 -13.80
C ALA A 19 -21.64 15.79 -14.60
N LEU A 20 -21.47 16.19 -15.87
CA LEU A 20 -20.19 16.06 -16.55
C LEU A 20 -19.18 16.85 -15.73
N GLY A 21 -18.40 16.15 -14.91
CA GLY A 21 -17.37 16.74 -14.06
C GLY A 21 -16.21 15.77 -13.94
N GLY A 22 -15.34 15.79 -14.94
CA GLY A 22 -13.98 15.23 -14.89
C GLY A 22 -13.86 13.76 -14.54
N ALA A 23 -13.59 12.92 -15.53
CA ALA A 23 -12.66 11.81 -15.34
C ALA A 23 -11.28 12.41 -15.04
N GLY A 24 -11.13 12.99 -13.85
CA GLY A 24 -9.81 13.14 -13.26
C GLY A 24 -9.34 11.73 -13.06
N THR A 25 -8.35 11.30 -13.84
CA THR A 25 -7.48 10.22 -13.41
C THR A 25 -6.94 10.70 -12.06
N CYS A 26 -7.61 10.30 -10.97
CA CYS A 26 -7.02 10.32 -9.66
C CYS A 26 -5.79 9.45 -9.80
N VAL A 27 -4.66 10.09 -10.10
CA VAL A 27 -3.35 9.48 -9.92
C VAL A 27 -3.37 9.14 -8.45
N ALA A 28 -3.58 7.85 -8.14
CA ALA A 28 -3.56 7.39 -6.78
C ALA A 28 -2.26 7.93 -6.19
N GLU A 29 -2.36 8.69 -5.10
CA GLU A 29 -1.18 9.13 -4.39
C GLU A 29 -0.31 7.88 -4.11
N PRO A 30 1.02 7.95 -4.27
CA PRO A 30 1.88 6.82 -3.93
C PRO A 30 1.53 6.37 -2.50
N ALA A 31 1.13 5.10 -2.31
CA ALA A 31 0.64 4.66 -1.00
C ALA A 31 1.71 4.85 0.09
N VAL A 32 2.99 4.83 -0.27
CA VAL A 32 4.07 5.33 0.57
C VAL A 32 4.67 6.59 -0.06
N PRO A 33 4.52 7.77 0.58
CA PRO A 33 5.13 9.00 0.11
C PRO A 33 6.66 8.92 0.06
N SER A 34 7.28 9.70 -0.83
CA SER A 34 8.75 9.77 -0.91
C SER A 34 9.35 10.25 0.41
N GLY A 35 10.46 9.63 0.81
CA GLY A 35 11.13 9.90 2.08
C GLY A 35 11.94 8.71 2.59
N THR A 36 12.72 8.94 3.64
CA THR A 36 13.45 7.89 4.36
C THR A 36 12.64 7.48 5.58
N TYR A 37 12.47 6.17 5.73
CA TYR A 37 11.71 5.54 6.80
C TYR A 37 12.64 4.62 7.57
N GLN A 38 12.57 4.71 8.89
CA GLN A 38 13.23 3.78 9.80
C GLN A 38 12.48 2.46 9.83
N GLY A 39 13.23 1.38 9.79
CA GLY A 39 12.71 0.02 9.73
C GLY A 39 12.76 -0.69 11.06
N THR A 40 11.71 -1.47 11.35
CA THR A 40 11.76 -2.54 12.36
C THR A 40 11.50 -3.89 11.73
N THR A 41 12.02 -5.00 12.25
CA THR A 41 11.83 -6.32 11.63
C THR A 41 11.68 -7.45 12.62
N THR A 42 10.89 -8.46 12.24
CA THR A 42 10.76 -9.72 12.98
C THR A 42 11.90 -10.70 12.70
N ALA A 43 12.76 -10.42 11.70
CA ALA A 43 13.93 -11.24 11.43
C ALA A 43 14.93 -11.18 12.60
N PRO A 44 15.38 -12.33 13.14
CA PRO A 44 16.35 -12.36 14.22
C PRO A 44 17.61 -11.55 13.86
N ALA A 45 17.97 -10.60 14.72
CA ALA A 45 19.09 -9.67 14.53
C ALA A 45 19.03 -8.79 13.26
N GLY A 46 17.90 -8.78 12.53
CA GLY A 46 17.75 -8.02 11.28
C GLY A 46 17.93 -6.51 11.46
N GLU A 47 17.50 -5.97 12.61
CA GLU A 47 17.68 -4.58 13.04
C GLU A 47 19.16 -4.13 13.08
N LEU A 48 20.10 -5.07 13.24
CA LEU A 48 21.54 -4.76 13.26
C LEU A 48 22.08 -4.46 11.88
N ILE A 49 21.41 -4.92 10.82
CA ILE A 49 21.89 -4.88 9.45
C ILE A 49 21.00 -3.97 8.60
N TRP A 50 19.68 -4.16 8.67
CA TRP A 50 18.69 -3.39 7.93
C TRP A 50 18.14 -2.25 8.78
N LYS A 51 18.07 -1.06 8.19
CA LYS A 51 17.70 0.19 8.87
C LYS A 51 16.41 0.81 8.35
N GLY A 52 15.80 0.22 7.33
CA GLY A 52 14.57 0.72 6.75
C GLY A 52 14.69 0.93 5.24
N LYS A 53 13.95 1.89 4.71
CA LYS A 53 13.84 2.11 3.27
C LYS A 53 13.78 3.58 2.92
N THR A 54 14.27 3.93 1.74
CA THR A 54 14.10 5.27 1.15
C THR A 54 13.29 5.13 -0.13
N PHE A 55 12.17 5.84 -0.19
CA PHE A 55 11.27 5.90 -1.34
C PHE A 55 11.50 7.18 -2.13
N GLN A 56 11.56 7.07 -3.46
CA GLN A 56 11.70 8.18 -4.38
C GLN A 56 10.87 7.92 -5.65
N GLY A 57 9.70 8.53 -5.73
CA GLY A 57 8.71 8.22 -6.77
C GLY A 57 8.37 6.73 -6.77
N ASP A 58 8.51 6.09 -7.93
CA ASP A 58 8.21 4.66 -8.13
C ASP A 58 9.40 3.73 -7.80
N THR A 59 10.38 4.24 -7.06
CA THR A 59 11.58 3.49 -6.68
C THR A 59 11.77 3.46 -5.19
N VAL A 60 12.44 2.42 -4.72
CA VAL A 60 12.76 2.23 -3.31
C VAL A 60 14.13 1.61 -3.17
N VAL A 61 14.86 2.00 -2.14
CA VAL A 61 16.13 1.39 -1.76
C VAL A 61 16.06 0.95 -0.31
N ASN A 62 16.45 -0.29 -0.02
CA ASN A 62 16.66 -0.72 1.37
C ASN A 62 17.93 -0.10 1.90
N ASN A 63 17.83 0.46 3.09
CA ASN A 63 18.93 1.04 3.81
C ASN A 63 19.54 -0.02 4.71
N PHE A 64 20.83 -0.27 4.54
CA PHE A 64 21.60 -1.17 5.40
C PHE A 64 22.66 -0.38 6.16
N VAL A 65 23.25 -1.01 7.18
CA VAL A 65 24.43 -0.46 7.86
C VAL A 65 25.59 -0.23 6.89
N PHE A 66 26.47 0.70 7.26
CA PHE A 66 27.64 1.11 6.49
C PHE A 66 28.42 -0.09 5.94
N GLY A 67 28.77 0.00 4.64
CA GLY A 67 29.52 -1.04 3.93
C GLY A 67 28.67 -2.02 3.13
N LEU A 68 27.34 -1.99 3.30
CA LEU A 68 26.41 -2.76 2.47
C LEU A 68 25.75 -1.86 1.43
N THR A 69 25.75 -2.30 0.17
CA THR A 69 25.01 -1.63 -0.91
C THR A 69 23.51 -1.75 -0.68
N GLY A 70 22.79 -0.63 -0.84
CA GLY A 70 21.34 -0.63 -0.76
C GLY A 70 20.70 -1.56 -1.80
N LEU A 71 19.61 -2.24 -1.42
CA LEU A 71 18.89 -3.14 -2.32
C LEU A 71 17.74 -2.37 -2.98
N ALA A 72 17.85 -2.13 -4.29
CA ALA A 72 16.89 -1.34 -5.04
C ALA A 72 15.70 -2.17 -5.55
N GLY A 73 14.53 -1.55 -5.57
CA GLY A 73 13.31 -2.11 -6.17
C GLY A 73 12.45 -1.02 -6.77
N THR A 74 11.40 -1.45 -7.47
CA THR A 74 10.34 -0.60 -8.00
C THR A 74 9.07 -0.76 -7.19
N THR A 75 8.32 0.31 -7.02
CA THR A 75 7.05 0.30 -6.30
C THR A 75 5.87 0.32 -7.26
N SER A 76 4.79 -0.34 -6.88
CA SER A 76 3.49 -0.27 -7.54
C SER A 76 2.37 -0.39 -6.51
N GLN A 77 1.14 -0.08 -6.90
CA GLN A 77 -0.04 -0.31 -6.06
C GLN A 77 -0.75 -1.57 -6.54
N ASP A 78 -1.16 -2.43 -5.61
CA ASP A 78 -2.12 -3.48 -5.93
C ASP A 78 -3.57 -3.02 -5.77
N GLY A 79 -4.52 -3.85 -6.23
CA GLY A 79 -5.95 -3.53 -6.19
C GLY A 79 -6.55 -3.37 -4.79
N ASN A 80 -5.79 -3.66 -3.73
CA ASN A 80 -6.24 -3.52 -2.33
C ASN A 80 -5.61 -2.29 -1.66
N GLY A 81 -4.91 -1.43 -2.41
CA GLY A 81 -4.27 -0.22 -1.88
C GLY A 81 -2.99 -0.49 -1.09
N ASN A 82 -2.37 -1.66 -1.25
CA ASN A 82 -1.05 -1.93 -0.69
C ASN A 82 0.02 -1.55 -1.71
N THR A 83 1.13 -1.01 -1.22
CA THR A 83 2.33 -0.83 -2.04
C THR A 83 3.05 -2.16 -2.18
N VAL A 84 3.30 -2.59 -3.41
CA VAL A 84 4.12 -3.76 -3.73
C VAL A 84 5.50 -3.28 -4.15
N ILE A 85 6.54 -3.92 -3.61
CA ILE A 85 7.93 -3.71 -4.05
C ILE A 85 8.37 -4.92 -4.85
N ASP A 86 8.85 -4.69 -6.08
CA ASP A 86 9.52 -5.68 -6.92
C ASP A 86 11.03 -5.45 -6.92
N TYR A 87 11.80 -6.48 -6.55
CA TYR A 87 13.26 -6.43 -6.50
C TYR A 87 13.94 -7.02 -7.76
N SER A 88 13.20 -7.26 -8.84
CA SER A 88 13.72 -7.63 -10.16
C SER A 88 14.84 -6.71 -10.68
N PRO A 89 14.82 -5.37 -10.47
CA PRO A 89 15.94 -4.49 -10.85
C PRO A 89 17.27 -4.85 -10.18
N SER A 90 17.22 -5.52 -9.02
CA SER A 90 18.38 -6.03 -8.29
C SER A 90 18.67 -7.52 -8.58
N GLY A 91 18.02 -8.11 -9.58
CA GLY A 91 18.15 -9.55 -9.91
C GLY A 91 17.39 -10.48 -8.97
N LEU A 92 16.53 -9.97 -8.10
CA LEU A 92 15.78 -10.73 -7.09
C LEU A 92 14.28 -10.78 -7.42
N GLY A 93 13.90 -11.18 -8.64
CA GLY A 93 12.50 -11.23 -9.07
C GLY A 93 11.61 -12.25 -8.34
N PHE A 94 12.19 -13.07 -7.47
CA PHE A 94 11.45 -13.96 -6.56
C PHE A 94 11.09 -13.28 -5.23
N LEU A 95 11.67 -12.11 -4.94
CA LEU A 95 11.49 -11.37 -3.70
C LEU A 95 10.54 -10.21 -3.95
N THR A 96 9.51 -10.11 -3.14
CA THR A 96 8.59 -8.97 -3.14
C THR A 96 8.25 -8.55 -1.72
N ASP A 97 8.00 -7.26 -1.53
CA ASP A 97 7.37 -6.79 -0.30
C ASP A 97 5.95 -6.33 -0.58
N ARG A 98 5.07 -6.45 0.41
CA ARG A 98 3.74 -5.86 0.40
C ARG A 98 3.56 -4.99 1.62
N ILE A 99 3.26 -3.71 1.43
CA ILE A 99 3.20 -2.69 2.48
C ILE A 99 1.78 -2.15 2.57
N SER A 100 1.22 -2.21 3.78
CA SER A 100 -0.08 -1.69 4.14
C SER A 100 0.06 -0.48 5.05
N PRO A 101 -0.67 0.62 4.81
CA PRO A 101 -0.66 1.76 5.72
C PRO A 101 -1.39 1.44 7.02
N ASN A 102 -0.88 1.97 8.14
CA ASN A 102 -1.53 1.93 9.44
C ASN A 102 -2.24 3.27 9.74
N ALA A 103 -3.20 3.26 10.67
CA ALA A 103 -3.98 4.45 11.01
C ALA A 103 -3.16 5.57 11.69
N ASP A 104 -2.01 5.25 12.26
CA ASP A 104 -1.08 6.17 12.93
C ASP A 104 -0.06 6.81 11.97
N GLY A 105 -0.15 6.52 10.66
CA GLY A 105 0.80 7.00 9.65
C GLY A 105 2.08 6.19 9.54
N SER A 106 2.24 5.11 10.33
CA SER A 106 3.26 4.09 10.10
C SER A 106 2.80 3.09 9.04
N TYR A 107 3.67 2.14 8.69
CA TYR A 107 3.36 1.09 7.71
C TYR A 107 3.77 -0.27 8.22
N THR A 108 2.96 -1.28 7.87
CA THR A 108 3.27 -2.68 8.10
C THR A 108 3.64 -3.32 6.76
N GLY A 109 4.82 -3.94 6.71
CA GLY A 109 5.33 -4.66 5.57
C GLY A 109 5.37 -6.17 5.80
N ALA A 110 5.11 -6.92 4.75
CA ALA A 110 5.30 -8.37 4.68
C ALA A 110 6.28 -8.70 3.55
N VAL A 111 7.24 -9.59 3.84
CA VAL A 111 8.25 -10.05 2.88
C VAL A 111 7.80 -11.38 2.28
N TYR A 112 7.83 -11.50 0.96
CA TYR A 112 7.44 -12.68 0.22
C TYR A 112 8.61 -13.22 -0.61
N VAL A 113 8.81 -14.54 -0.56
CA VAL A 113 9.76 -15.27 -1.40
C VAL A 113 8.97 -16.31 -2.18
N GLY A 114 8.96 -16.18 -3.51
CA GLY A 114 8.18 -17.07 -4.38
C GLY A 114 6.68 -17.08 -4.05
N GLY A 115 6.14 -15.94 -3.59
CA GLY A 115 4.74 -15.80 -3.21
C GLY A 115 4.38 -16.31 -1.79
N SER A 116 5.34 -16.87 -1.05
CA SER A 116 5.15 -17.27 0.35
C SER A 116 5.66 -16.19 1.29
N GLN A 117 4.86 -15.78 2.27
CA GLN A 117 5.31 -14.83 3.27
C GLN A 117 6.35 -15.47 4.19
N VAL A 118 7.51 -14.82 4.32
CA VAL A 118 8.64 -15.31 5.14
C VAL A 118 9.00 -14.38 6.31
N GLY A 119 8.41 -13.19 6.35
CA GLY A 119 8.68 -12.24 7.41
C GLY A 119 7.79 -11.01 7.37
N SER A 120 8.05 -10.11 8.31
CA SER A 120 7.39 -8.82 8.41
C SER A 120 8.35 -7.74 8.88
N PHE A 121 7.98 -6.51 8.57
CA PHE A 121 8.70 -5.32 8.99
C PHE A 121 7.75 -4.15 9.27
N GLY A 122 8.19 -3.18 10.05
CA GLY A 122 7.53 -1.90 10.22
C GLY A 122 8.32 -0.80 9.51
N LEU A 123 7.64 0.28 9.14
CA LEU A 123 8.26 1.52 8.66
C LEU A 123 7.61 2.73 9.34
N SER A 124 8.45 3.64 9.84
CA SER A 124 8.02 4.92 10.41
C SER A 124 8.99 6.03 10.03
N ARG A 125 8.53 7.29 10.03
CA ARG A 125 9.40 8.47 9.88
C ARG A 125 10.08 8.84 11.18
#